data_AF-A0A661G345-F1
#
_entry.id   AF-A0A661G345-F1
#
_cell.length_a   1.000
_cell.length_b   1.000
_cell.length_c   1.000
_cell.angle_alpha   90.00
_cell.angle_beta   90.00
_cell.angle_gamma   90.00
#
_symmetry.space_group_name_H-M   'P 1'
#
loop_
_entity.id
_entity.type
_entity.pdbx_description
1 polymer ?
#
loop_
_entity_poly.entity_id
_entity_poly.type
_entity_poly.pdbx_seq_one_letter_code
_entity_poly.pdbx_strand_id
1 'polypeptide(L)'
;LDSEAMELLQSYDWPGNVRQLVNATRRLTVTAPGGIITSVDIPEDLGGHTGVKGAQQEWTQSLAYWAEKELGATRVRPLVEEALPEFERTLIRIALNRANGHRQEAAKLLGWGRNTLTRKIRSLELD
;
A
#
# COMPACT_ATOMS: atom_id res chain seq x y z
N LEU A 1 19.15 -14.78 14.96
CA LEU A 1 18.16 -15.19 13.96
C LEU A 1 17.37 -16.31 14.59
N ASP A 2 16.07 -16.10 14.80
CA ASP A 2 15.17 -17.20 15.13
C ASP A 2 14.84 -18.02 13.87
N SER A 3 14.20 -19.17 14.07
CA SER A 3 13.87 -20.10 12.99
C SER A 3 12.91 -19.49 11.96
N GLU A 4 11.98 -18.65 12.40
CA GLU A 4 10.99 -18.00 11.53
C GLU A 4 11.63 -16.95 10.61
N ALA A 5 12.53 -16.10 11.15
CA ALA A 5 13.32 -15.17 10.36
C ALA A 5 14.22 -15.89 9.35
N MET A 6 14.77 -17.04 9.76
CA MET A 6 15.65 -17.84 8.91
C MET A 6 14.90 -18.49 7.74
N GLU A 7 13.69 -19.01 7.97
CA GLU A 7 12.83 -19.56 6.92
C GLU A 7 12.40 -18.48 5.93
N LEU A 8 12.02 -17.29 6.41
CA LEU A 8 11.65 -16.15 5.56
C LEU A 8 12.80 -15.75 4.63
N LEU A 9 14.01 -15.57 5.17
CA LEU A 9 15.20 -15.21 4.38
C LEU A 9 15.61 -16.30 3.38
N GLN A 10 15.35 -17.58 3.68
CA GLN A 10 15.63 -18.70 2.75
C GLN A 10 14.57 -18.83 1.65
N SER A 11 13.32 -18.47 1.94
CA SER A 11 12.22 -18.53 0.98
C SER A 11 12.17 -17.36 -0.01
N TYR A 12 12.95 -16.30 0.25
CA TYR A 12 12.98 -15.12 -0.60
C TYR A 12 13.82 -15.35 -1.86
N ASP A 13 13.33 -14.88 -3.02
CA ASP A 13 13.93 -15.19 -4.34
C ASP A 13 15.21 -14.41 -4.69
N TRP A 14 15.68 -13.50 -3.82
CA TRP A 14 16.93 -12.71 -3.95
C TRP A 14 17.25 -12.23 -5.38
N PRO A 15 16.39 -11.41 -6.02
CA PRO A 15 16.50 -11.05 -7.44
C PRO A 15 17.79 -10.29 -7.83
N GLY A 16 18.55 -9.79 -6.85
CA GLY A 16 19.82 -9.07 -7.04
C GLY A 16 21.07 -9.80 -6.52
N ASN A 17 21.00 -11.12 -6.27
CA ASN A 17 22.14 -11.96 -5.85
C ASN A 17 22.83 -11.52 -4.53
N VAL A 18 24.08 -11.98 -4.30
CA VAL A 18 24.91 -11.78 -3.08
C VAL A 18 25.00 -10.31 -2.63
N ARG A 19 24.90 -9.33 -3.54
CA ARG A 19 24.91 -7.90 -3.14
C ARG A 19 23.67 -7.52 -2.33
N GLN A 20 22.50 -8.06 -2.67
CA GLN A 20 21.29 -7.85 -1.88
C GLN A 20 21.39 -8.54 -0.52
N LEU A 21 21.93 -9.75 -0.45
CA LEU A 21 22.15 -10.46 0.82
C LEU A 21 23.11 -9.70 1.75
N VAL A 22 24.19 -9.13 1.21
CA VAL A 22 25.15 -8.31 1.97
C VAL A 22 24.51 -7.01 2.48
N ASN A 23 23.67 -6.37 1.66
CA ASN A 23 22.95 -5.17 2.08
C ASN A 23 21.87 -5.49 3.12
N ALA A 24 21.17 -6.61 2.97
CA ALA A 24 20.17 -7.10 3.91
C ALA A 24 20.80 -7.41 5.27
N THR A 25 21.89 -8.18 5.32
CA THR A 25 22.61 -8.50 6.56
C THR A 25 23.14 -7.25 7.28
N ARG A 26 23.67 -6.26 6.54
CA ARG A 26 24.05 -4.96 7.11
C ARG A 26 22.87 -4.20 7.72
N ARG A 27 21.70 -4.22 7.06
CA ARG A 27 20.48 -3.58 7.59
C ARG A 27 20.00 -4.31 8.84
N LEU A 28 19.91 -5.63 8.81
CA LEU A 28 19.47 -6.45 9.94
C LEU A 28 20.37 -6.27 11.19
N THR A 29 21.67 -6.08 11.02
CA THR A 29 22.58 -5.77 12.14
C THR A 29 22.35 -4.40 12.78
N VAL A 30 21.74 -3.46 12.06
CA VAL A 30 21.40 -2.13 12.60
C VAL A 30 20.01 -2.15 13.26
N THR A 31 19.09 -2.95 12.73
CA THR A 31 17.69 -3.01 13.17
C THR A 31 17.48 -3.82 14.46
N ALA A 32 18.38 -4.76 14.80
CA ALA A 32 18.27 -5.59 15.99
C ALA A 32 19.29 -5.18 17.09
N PRO A 33 18.94 -4.27 18.01
CA PRO A 33 19.79 -3.94 19.16
C PRO A 33 19.89 -5.06 20.21
N GLY A 34 18.98 -6.03 20.18
CA GLY A 34 19.09 -7.30 20.93
C GLY A 34 19.63 -8.39 20.01
N GLY A 35 20.64 -9.15 20.44
CA GLY A 35 21.45 -10.06 19.61
C GLY A 35 20.72 -11.19 18.86
N ILE A 36 19.38 -11.21 18.81
CA ILE A 36 18.57 -12.15 18.05
C ILE A 36 17.63 -11.36 17.13
N ILE A 37 17.89 -11.43 15.83
CA ILE A 37 16.99 -10.96 14.77
C ILE A 37 15.77 -11.90 14.71
N THR A 38 14.57 -11.32 14.76
CA THR A 38 13.27 -11.99 14.65
C THR A 38 12.55 -11.62 13.35
N SER A 39 11.46 -12.30 13.02
CA SER A 39 10.68 -12.08 11.80
C SER A 39 10.14 -10.64 11.66
N VAL A 40 9.94 -9.94 12.78
CA VAL A 40 9.50 -8.53 12.82
C VAL A 40 10.64 -7.53 12.62
N ASP A 41 11.90 -7.96 12.77
CA ASP A 41 13.09 -7.14 12.51
C ASP A 41 13.50 -7.19 11.03
N ILE A 42 12.90 -8.11 10.26
CA ILE A 42 13.12 -8.22 8.82
C ILE A 42 12.37 -7.09 8.11
N PRO A 43 13.06 -6.31 7.26
CA PRO A 43 12.40 -5.34 6.40
C PRO A 43 11.38 -5.96 5.44
N GLU A 44 10.29 -5.25 5.16
CA GLU A 44 9.20 -5.71 4.28
C GLU A 44 9.67 -6.01 2.85
N ASP A 45 10.67 -5.27 2.35
CA ASP A 45 11.30 -5.52 1.06
C ASP A 45 12.06 -6.87 0.99
N LEU A 46 12.25 -7.53 2.13
CA LEU A 46 12.88 -8.85 2.30
C LEU A 46 11.89 -9.90 2.84
N GLY A 47 10.58 -9.62 2.81
CA GLY A 47 9.54 -10.56 3.26
C GLY A 47 9.15 -10.48 4.75
N GLY A 48 9.59 -9.43 5.46
CA GLY A 48 9.14 -9.18 6.85
C GLY A 48 7.69 -8.71 6.92
N HIS A 49 6.99 -9.04 8.01
CA HIS A 49 5.58 -8.69 8.21
C HIS A 49 5.45 -7.68 9.36
N THR A 50 5.24 -6.38 9.08
CA THR A 50 4.91 -5.41 10.15
C THR A 50 3.39 -5.18 10.22
N GLY A 51 2.72 -5.90 11.10
CA GLY A 51 1.26 -6.05 11.10
C GLY A 51 0.36 -4.80 11.28
N VAL A 52 0.88 -3.57 11.41
CA VAL A 52 0.03 -2.35 11.50
C VAL A 52 0.67 -1.08 10.92
N LYS A 53 2.01 -0.97 10.87
CA LYS A 53 2.68 0.20 10.28
C LYS A 53 2.95 0.06 8.78
N GLY A 54 3.08 -1.16 8.28
CA GLY A 54 3.16 -1.47 6.85
C GLY A 54 1.94 -0.94 6.10
N ALA A 55 0.72 -1.33 6.50
CA ALA A 55 -0.52 -0.99 5.78
C ALA A 55 -0.73 0.51 5.43
N GLN A 56 -0.27 1.45 6.27
CA GLN A 56 -0.39 2.89 5.99
C GLN A 56 0.67 3.40 5.00
N GLN A 57 1.84 2.76 4.92
CA GLN A 57 2.87 3.03 3.92
C GLN A 57 2.72 2.14 2.66
N GLU A 58 2.07 0.98 2.76
CA GLU A 58 1.92 0.00 1.68
C GLU A 58 1.05 0.51 0.53
N TRP A 59 -0.07 1.18 0.83
CA TRP A 59 -0.95 1.68 -0.24
C TRP A 59 -0.33 2.90 -0.96
N THR A 60 0.38 3.77 -0.23
CA THR A 60 1.09 4.90 -0.84
C THR A 60 2.30 4.44 -1.63
N GLN A 61 3.01 3.40 -1.19
CA GLN A 61 4.08 2.75 -1.96
C GLN A 61 3.54 2.09 -3.23
N SER A 62 2.41 1.38 -3.13
CA SER A 62 1.75 0.77 -4.30
C SER A 62 1.31 1.82 -5.32
N LEU A 63 0.79 2.97 -4.85
CA LEU A 63 0.44 4.11 -5.68
C LEU A 63 1.68 4.75 -6.32
N ALA A 64 2.78 4.90 -5.56
CA ALA A 64 4.05 5.43 -6.08
C ALA A 64 4.63 4.53 -7.19
N TYR A 65 4.64 3.22 -6.96
CA TYR A 65 5.08 2.24 -7.96
C TYR A 65 4.25 2.31 -9.25
N TRP A 66 2.93 2.39 -9.13
CA TRP A 66 2.05 2.59 -10.28
C TRP A 66 2.36 3.90 -11.02
N ALA A 67 2.55 5.01 -10.30
CA ALA A 67 2.83 6.31 -10.89
C ALA A 67 4.17 6.35 -11.64
N GLU A 68 5.23 5.76 -11.06
CA GLU A 68 6.54 5.64 -11.72
C GLU A 68 6.45 4.80 -13.00
N LYS A 69 5.69 3.71 -12.97
CA LYS A 69 5.46 2.83 -14.13
C LYS A 69 4.73 3.57 -15.25
N GLU A 70 3.67 4.32 -14.95
CA GLU A 70 2.92 5.08 -15.94
C GLU A 70 3.72 6.24 -16.54
N LEU A 71 4.57 6.90 -15.76
CA LEU A 71 5.50 7.91 -16.28
C LEU A 71 6.58 7.31 -17.20
N GLY A 72 6.94 6.04 -17.00
CA GLY A 72 7.85 5.29 -17.87
C GLY A 72 7.22 4.80 -19.18
N ALA A 73 5.90 4.90 -19.34
CA ALA A 73 5.20 4.44 -20.54
C ALA A 73 5.33 5.45 -21.71
N THR A 74 5.29 4.94 -22.94
CA THR A 74 5.47 5.73 -24.18
C THR A 74 4.39 6.82 -24.38
N ARG A 75 3.26 6.72 -23.69
CA ARG A 75 2.16 7.69 -23.75
C ARG A 75 1.77 8.12 -22.35
N VAL A 76 2.31 9.26 -21.92
CA VAL A 76 2.01 9.83 -20.60
C VAL A 76 0.62 10.45 -20.63
N ARG A 77 -0.32 9.87 -19.88
CA ARG A 77 -1.57 10.55 -19.50
C ARG A 77 -1.34 11.35 -18.22
N PRO A 78 -2.13 12.42 -17.97
CA PRO A 78 -2.06 13.11 -16.68
C PRO A 78 -2.43 12.13 -15.55
N LEU A 79 -1.46 11.76 -14.71
CA LEU A 79 -1.62 10.74 -13.66
C LEU A 79 -2.84 10.98 -12.76
N VAL A 80 -3.08 12.25 -12.42
CA VAL A 80 -4.20 12.63 -11.54
C VAL A 80 -5.55 12.39 -12.21
N GLU A 81 -5.65 12.59 -13.52
CA GLU A 81 -6.90 12.35 -14.27
C GLU A 81 -7.25 10.86 -14.33
N GLU A 82 -6.26 9.98 -14.21
CA GLU A 82 -6.44 8.53 -14.22
C GLU A 82 -6.62 7.95 -12.81
N ALA A 83 -5.77 8.35 -11.86
CA ALA A 83 -5.80 7.83 -10.49
C ALA A 83 -6.99 8.33 -9.68
N LEU A 84 -7.34 9.62 -9.80
CA LEU A 84 -8.34 10.23 -8.93
C LEU A 84 -9.74 9.61 -9.09
N PRO A 85 -10.26 9.37 -10.31
CA PRO A 85 -11.56 8.71 -10.47
C PRO A 85 -11.61 7.31 -9.86
N GLU A 86 -10.56 6.50 -10.05
CA GLU A 86 -10.50 5.13 -9.52
C GLU A 86 -10.38 5.10 -7.99
N PHE A 87 -9.58 6.01 -7.44
CA PHE A 87 -9.47 6.22 -6.00
C PHE A 87 -10.82 6.61 -5.39
N GLU A 88 -11.47 7.64 -5.94
CA GLU A 88 -12.78 8.11 -5.47
C GLU A 88 -13.84 7.02 -5.60
N ARG A 89 -13.90 6.32 -6.73
CA ARG A 89 -14.83 5.20 -6.96
C ARG A 89 -14.68 4.10 -5.90
N THR A 90 -13.44 3.74 -5.59
CA THR A 90 -13.15 2.69 -4.60
C THR A 90 -13.62 3.11 -3.21
N LEU A 91 -13.27 4.32 -2.78
CA LEU A 91 -13.68 4.82 -1.46
C LEU A 91 -15.20 5.01 -1.34
N ILE A 92 -15.85 5.57 -2.36
CA ILE A 92 -17.30 5.77 -2.39
C ILE A 92 -18.03 4.44 -2.24
N ARG A 93 -17.61 3.41 -2.98
CA ARG A 93 -18.20 2.07 -2.92
C ARG A 93 -18.08 1.45 -1.52
N ILE A 94 -16.89 1.53 -0.90
CA ILE A 94 -16.68 1.00 0.44
C ILE A 94 -17.53 1.76 1.47
N ALA A 95 -17.56 3.08 1.39
CA ALA A 95 -18.35 3.92 2.29
C ALA A 95 -19.86 3.67 2.13
N LEU A 96 -20.36 3.54 0.91
CA LEU A 96 -21.77 3.20 0.64
C LEU A 96 -22.12 1.82 1.18
N ASN A 97 -21.27 0.82 0.95
CA ASN A 97 -21.49 -0.54 1.48
C ASN A 97 -21.55 -0.53 3.01
N ARG A 98 -20.62 0.17 3.67
CA ARG A 98 -20.59 0.27 5.14
C ARG A 98 -21.74 1.09 5.71
N ALA A 99 -22.25 2.05 4.94
CA ALA A 99 -23.44 2.83 5.26
C ALA A 99 -24.75 2.16 4.86
N ASN A 100 -24.75 0.93 4.33
CA ASN A 100 -25.93 0.25 3.77
C ASN A 100 -26.70 1.11 2.75
N GLY A 101 -25.97 1.83 1.89
CA GLY A 101 -26.55 2.71 0.87
C GLY A 101 -27.00 4.09 1.37
N HIS A 102 -26.91 4.38 2.68
CA HIS A 102 -27.28 5.69 3.21
C HIS A 102 -26.25 6.76 2.85
N ARG A 103 -26.55 7.53 1.79
CA ARG A 103 -25.65 8.57 1.23
C ARG A 103 -25.17 9.60 2.27
N GLN A 104 -25.98 9.97 3.25
CA GLN A 104 -25.56 10.92 4.28
C GLN A 104 -24.51 10.33 5.22
N GLU A 105 -24.62 9.05 5.57
CA GLU A 105 -23.68 8.37 6.45
C GLU A 105 -22.38 8.02 5.71
N ALA A 106 -22.50 7.57 4.45
CA ALA A 106 -21.34 7.38 3.57
C ALA A 106 -20.54 8.68 3.39
N ALA A 107 -21.22 9.82 3.25
CA ALA A 107 -20.55 11.12 3.13
C ALA A 107 -19.78 11.48 4.41
N LYS A 108 -20.34 11.21 5.60
CA LYS A 108 -19.61 11.39 6.87
C LYS A 108 -18.37 10.52 6.97
N LEU A 109 -18.46 9.24 6.58
CA LEU A 109 -17.32 8.31 6.58
C LEU A 109 -16.17 8.81 5.69
N LEU A 110 -16.50 9.47 4.58
CA LEU A 110 -15.53 10.06 3.66
C LEU A 110 -15.07 11.47 4.05
N GLY A 111 -15.67 12.08 5.08
CA GLY A 111 -15.42 13.47 5.45
C GLY A 111 -15.95 14.49 4.45
N TRP A 112 -16.93 14.10 3.62
CA TRP A 112 -17.51 14.94 2.59
C TRP A 112 -18.91 15.45 2.97
N GLY A 113 -19.31 16.58 2.38
CA GLY A 113 -20.70 17.01 2.40
C GLY A 113 -21.59 16.08 1.54
N ARG A 114 -22.86 15.90 1.94
CA ARG A 114 -23.86 15.11 1.19
C ARG A 114 -23.94 15.50 -0.29
N ASN A 115 -23.93 16.81 -0.57
CA ASN A 115 -24.02 17.34 -1.94
C ASN A 115 -22.77 17.00 -2.75
N THR A 116 -21.58 17.00 -2.12
CA THR A 116 -20.31 16.60 -2.75
C THR A 116 -20.35 15.13 -3.14
N LEU A 117 -20.77 14.24 -2.22
CA LEU A 117 -20.89 12.82 -2.52
C LEU A 117 -21.89 12.56 -3.65
N THR A 118 -23.05 13.23 -3.62
CA THR A 118 -24.08 13.06 -4.67
C THR A 118 -23.56 13.50 -6.04
N ARG A 119 -22.81 14.61 -6.10
CA ARG A 119 -22.16 15.06 -7.35
C ARG A 119 -21.12 14.05 -7.83
N LYS A 120 -20.31 13.51 -6.92
CA LYS A 120 -19.26 12.54 -7.23
C LYS A 120 -19.80 11.19 -7.72
N ILE A 121 -20.89 10.69 -7.13
CA ILE A 121 -21.58 9.47 -7.59
C ILE A 121 -22.05 9.63 -9.04
N ARG A 122 -22.69 10.77 -9.36
CA ARG A 122 -23.14 11.06 -10.73
C ARG A 122 -21.99 11.21 -11.72
N SER A 123 -20.92 11.92 -11.34
CA SER A 123 -19.77 12.12 -12.24
C SER A 123 -18.98 10.85 -12.51
N LEU A 124 -19.03 9.87 -11.60
CA LEU A 124 -18.34 8.59 -11.72
C LEU A 124 -19.26 7.45 -12.19
N GLU A 125 -20.51 7.77 -12.55
CA GLU A 125 -21.51 6.80 -13.02
C GLU A 125 -21.73 5.63 -12.06
N LEU A 126 -21.82 5.93 -10.76
CA LEU A 126 -21.99 4.94 -9.66
C LEU A 126 -23.44 4.85 -9.13
N ASP A 127 -24.41 5.36 -9.87
CA ASP A 127 -25.84 5.33 -9.48
C ASP A 127 -26.51 3.97 -9.74
#